data_AF-A0A932LCH3-F1
#
_entry.id   AF-A0A932LCH3-F1
#
_cell.length_a   1.000
_cell.length_b   1.000
_cell.length_c   1.000
_cell.angle_alpha   90.00
_cell.angle_beta   90.00
_cell.angle_gamma   90.00
#
_symmetry.space_group_name_H-M   'P 1'
#
loop_
_entity.id
_entity.type
_entity.pdbx_description
1 polymer ?
#
loop_
_entity_poly.entity_id
_entity_poly.type
_entity_poly.pdbx_seq_one_letter_code
_entity_poly.pdbx_strand_id
1 'polypeptide(L)'
;MRVGSRQAWLGVIVLCLGWHGLAQAEAPKQDPKKLLAEGDRLADKEDYAGALLRYKEAYEQIVPKLRGLRFKESVNPGLMTREQLQKYMVELVTEELPEEKMVLMDRSLKAFGFVPATMLVKPTLMSLYSEEVAGFYHPKTKKIFLIKEADKPQPRGFLGALFGPPPDFDKDTQKVALAHEMAHALADQHFDLNALDEATKDDEDMAMALAAVIEGEATLVMMAEGMREGGGAQAVLKMSPQYV
;
A
#
# COMPACT_ATOMS: atom_id res chain seq x y z
N MET A 1 -33.46 35.24 37.86
CA MET A 1 -33.55 36.69 37.56
C MET A 1 -33.72 36.88 36.05
N ARG A 2 -34.37 38.00 35.67
CA ARG A 2 -34.21 38.87 34.47
C ARG A 2 -33.35 38.32 33.29
N VAL A 3 -33.91 38.14 32.09
CA VAL A 3 -34.10 39.17 31.01
C VAL A 3 -32.73 39.63 30.49
N GLY A 4 -32.29 39.30 29.26
CA GLY A 4 -32.74 39.81 27.95
C GLY A 4 -31.56 40.56 27.29
N SER A 5 -31.43 40.83 25.98
CA SER A 5 -32.27 40.58 24.79
C SER A 5 -31.46 40.87 23.49
N ARG A 6 -31.90 40.32 22.33
CA ARG A 6 -31.86 40.80 20.90
C ARG A 6 -30.80 41.87 20.49
N GLN A 7 -30.20 41.85 19.28
CA GLN A 7 -30.74 41.72 17.89
C GLN A 7 -29.64 41.11 16.96
N ALA A 8 -29.90 40.38 15.86
CA ALA A 8 -30.28 40.85 14.49
C ALA A 8 -29.49 42.11 14.02
N TRP A 9 -28.93 42.24 12.81
CA TRP A 9 -29.26 41.73 11.46
C TRP A 9 -27.93 41.52 10.66
N LEU A 10 -27.79 41.01 9.42
CA LEU A 10 -28.60 40.49 8.27
C LEU A 10 -27.84 39.23 7.72
N GLY A 11 -28.16 38.51 6.64
CA GLY A 11 -29.24 38.61 5.64
C GLY A 11 -28.76 38.54 4.18
N VAL A 12 -28.48 37.33 3.67
CA VAL A 12 -28.24 37.05 2.23
C VAL A 12 -29.15 35.91 1.77
N ILE A 13 -29.85 36.11 0.65
CA ILE A 13 -30.70 35.09 0.03
C ILE A 13 -29.83 34.24 -0.89
N VAL A 14 -29.73 32.94 -0.60
CA VAL A 14 -29.32 31.95 -1.60
C VAL A 14 -30.60 31.29 -2.11
N LEU A 15 -30.89 31.43 -3.41
CA LEU A 15 -32.01 30.72 -4.01
C LEU A 15 -31.71 29.22 -4.06
N CYS A 16 -32.58 28.41 -3.48
CA CYS A 16 -32.65 26.97 -3.73
C CYS A 16 -33.20 26.68 -5.14
N LEU A 17 -32.43 27.02 -6.18
CA LEU A 17 -32.67 26.49 -7.52
C LEU A 17 -32.25 25.03 -7.54
N GLY A 18 -33.20 24.13 -7.84
CA GLY A 18 -33.00 22.69 -7.76
C GLY A 18 -31.95 22.20 -8.75
N TRP A 19 -30.82 21.71 -8.22
CA TRP A 19 -29.72 21.14 -8.99
C TRP A 19 -30.15 19.80 -9.61
N HIS A 20 -30.85 19.88 -10.75
CA HIS A 20 -31.05 18.72 -11.62
C HIS A 20 -29.67 18.17 -12.00
N GLY A 21 -29.54 16.85 -12.04
CA GLY A 21 -28.26 16.16 -12.07
C GLY A 21 -27.38 16.53 -13.27
N LEU A 22 -26.52 17.53 -13.09
CA LEU A 22 -25.28 17.64 -13.84
C LEU A 22 -24.38 16.52 -13.33
N ALA A 23 -24.31 15.43 -14.10
CA ALA A 23 -23.20 14.51 -13.96
C ALA A 23 -21.91 15.33 -14.09
N GLN A 24 -21.06 15.27 -13.07
CA GLN A 24 -19.72 15.86 -13.16
C GLN A 24 -19.00 15.11 -14.27
N ALA A 25 -18.86 15.76 -15.42
CA ALA A 25 -18.09 15.23 -16.53
C ALA A 25 -16.64 15.10 -16.01
N GLU A 26 -16.18 13.85 -15.82
CA GLU A 26 -14.79 13.60 -15.45
C GLU A 26 -13.90 14.31 -16.47
N ALA A 27 -13.00 15.18 -15.98
CA ALA A 27 -12.00 15.79 -16.84
C ALA A 27 -11.24 14.65 -17.55
N PRO A 28 -10.97 14.76 -18.87
CA PRO A 28 -10.46 13.64 -19.66
C PRO A 28 -9.16 13.12 -19.05
N LYS A 29 -9.23 11.93 -18.47
CA LYS A 29 -8.15 11.32 -17.69
C LYS A 29 -6.90 11.21 -18.55
N GLN A 30 -5.78 11.74 -18.03
CA GLN A 30 -4.53 11.78 -18.78
C GLN A 30 -4.03 10.35 -19.04
N ASP A 31 -3.41 10.16 -20.21
CA ASP A 31 -2.76 8.90 -20.58
C ASP A 31 -1.80 8.44 -19.46
N PRO A 32 -2.00 7.23 -18.87
CA PRO A 32 -1.14 6.72 -17.81
C PRO A 32 0.35 6.72 -18.16
N LYS A 33 0.74 6.56 -19.44
CA LYS A 33 2.14 6.66 -19.84
C LYS A 33 2.71 8.07 -19.67
N LYS A 34 1.90 9.11 -19.88
CA LYS A 34 2.31 10.51 -19.66
C LYS A 34 2.36 10.87 -18.19
N LEU A 35 1.45 10.31 -17.39
CA LEU A 35 1.43 10.47 -15.94
C LEU A 35 2.65 9.84 -15.27
N LEU A 36 3.00 8.59 -15.62
CA LEU A 36 4.23 7.94 -15.15
C LEU A 36 5.47 8.78 -15.54
N ALA A 37 5.60 9.12 -16.83
CA ALA A 37 6.71 9.95 -17.31
C ALA A 37 6.70 11.40 -16.78
N GLU A 38 5.61 11.89 -16.18
CA GLU A 38 5.59 13.15 -15.41
C GLU A 38 6.03 12.93 -13.97
N GLY A 39 5.60 11.84 -13.34
CA GLY A 39 6.09 11.45 -12.02
C GLY A 39 7.61 11.20 -12.02
N ASP A 40 8.14 10.55 -13.05
CA ASP A 40 9.59 10.37 -13.22
C ASP A 40 10.33 11.72 -13.19
N ARG A 41 9.84 12.70 -13.96
CA ARG A 41 10.39 14.08 -14.06
C ARG A 41 10.17 14.95 -12.82
N LEU A 42 9.37 14.49 -11.85
CA LEU A 42 9.17 15.13 -10.55
C LEU A 42 10.11 14.48 -9.51
N ALA A 43 10.24 13.15 -9.52
CA ALA A 43 11.22 12.42 -8.72
C ALA A 43 12.67 12.79 -9.08
N ASP A 44 12.97 13.01 -10.38
CA ASP A 44 14.25 13.54 -10.89
C ASP A 44 14.56 14.99 -10.40
N LYS A 45 13.62 15.62 -9.68
CA LYS A 45 13.75 16.95 -9.05
C LYS A 45 13.48 16.90 -7.55
N GLU A 46 13.50 15.72 -6.95
CA GLU A 46 13.21 15.45 -5.54
C GLU A 46 11.78 15.80 -5.09
N ASP A 47 10.86 16.10 -6.02
CA ASP A 47 9.42 16.24 -5.73
C ASP A 47 8.75 14.86 -5.68
N TYR A 48 9.13 14.07 -4.67
CA TYR A 48 8.63 12.72 -4.43
C TYR A 48 7.11 12.72 -4.16
N ALA A 49 6.56 13.80 -3.59
CA ALA A 49 5.14 13.94 -3.33
C ALA A 49 4.34 14.18 -4.62
N GLY A 50 4.78 15.09 -5.48
CA GLY A 50 4.22 15.28 -6.82
C GLY A 50 4.37 14.03 -7.69
N ALA A 51 5.51 13.34 -7.61
CA ALA A 51 5.73 12.08 -8.31
C ALA A 51 4.72 11.00 -7.90
N LEU A 52 4.57 10.77 -6.59
CA LEU A 52 3.62 9.81 -6.02
C LEU A 52 2.17 10.10 -6.45
N LEU A 53 1.76 11.37 -6.50
CA LEU A 53 0.42 11.74 -6.98
C LEU A 53 0.21 11.36 -8.45
N ARG A 54 1.20 11.56 -9.34
CA ARG A 54 1.07 11.19 -10.76
C ARG A 54 1.19 9.69 -11.01
N TYR A 55 2.02 8.98 -10.25
CA TYR A 55 2.00 7.52 -10.24
C TYR A 55 0.63 6.99 -9.79
N LYS A 56 0.03 7.57 -8.74
CA LYS A 56 -1.31 7.24 -8.26
C LYS A 56 -2.39 7.46 -9.32
N GLU A 57 -2.40 8.62 -9.99
CA GLU A 57 -3.31 8.91 -11.12
C GLU A 57 -3.13 7.94 -12.32
N ALA A 58 -1.93 7.38 -12.51
CA ALA A 58 -1.67 6.36 -13.51
C ALA A 58 -2.20 4.98 -13.06
N TYR A 59 -1.91 4.56 -11.82
CA TYR A 59 -2.28 3.22 -11.33
C TYR A 59 -3.78 3.05 -11.07
N GLU A 60 -4.49 4.12 -10.68
CA GLU A 60 -5.96 4.15 -10.67
C GLU A 60 -6.59 3.93 -12.07
N GLN A 61 -5.80 4.00 -13.14
CA GLN A 61 -6.21 3.65 -14.50
C GLN A 61 -5.57 2.37 -15.06
N ILE A 62 -4.54 1.81 -14.41
CA ILE A 62 -3.82 0.60 -14.85
C ILE A 62 -4.33 -0.62 -14.09
N VAL A 63 -4.28 -0.61 -12.76
CA VAL A 63 -4.62 -1.76 -11.91
C VAL A 63 -6.06 -2.25 -12.16
N PRO A 64 -7.07 -1.38 -12.35
CA PRO A 64 -8.41 -1.81 -12.75
C PRO A 64 -8.50 -2.62 -14.05
N LYS A 65 -7.59 -2.36 -15.01
CA LYS A 65 -7.54 -3.08 -16.29
C LYS A 65 -6.83 -4.41 -16.18
N LEU A 66 -5.92 -4.57 -15.21
CA LEU A 66 -5.25 -5.83 -14.90
C LEU A 66 -6.19 -6.76 -14.11
N ARG A 67 -6.95 -6.21 -13.15
CA ARG A 67 -7.85 -6.95 -12.24
C ARG A 67 -9.28 -7.15 -12.77
N GLY A 68 -9.70 -6.42 -13.80
CA GLY A 68 -11.09 -6.42 -14.28
C GLY A 68 -12.10 -5.75 -13.33
N LEU A 69 -11.63 -5.17 -12.23
CA LEU A 69 -12.42 -4.53 -11.18
C LEU A 69 -12.20 -3.00 -11.21
N ARG A 70 -13.25 -2.20 -11.04
CA ARG A 70 -13.10 -0.74 -10.88
C ARG A 70 -12.85 -0.37 -9.42
N PHE A 71 -12.02 0.63 -9.15
CA PHE A 71 -12.05 1.32 -7.85
C PHE A 71 -13.46 1.85 -7.59
N LYS A 72 -13.96 1.66 -6.36
CA LYS A 72 -15.20 2.26 -5.86
C LYS A 72 -14.92 3.69 -5.36
N GLU A 73 -13.75 3.91 -4.78
CA GLU A 73 -13.29 5.20 -4.23
C GLU A 73 -11.81 5.44 -4.57
N SER A 74 -11.40 6.72 -4.62
CA SER A 74 -9.99 7.12 -4.82
C SER A 74 -9.13 6.63 -3.65
N VAL A 75 -7.97 6.05 -3.94
CA VAL A 75 -7.02 5.64 -2.90
C VAL A 75 -6.18 6.85 -2.47
N ASN A 76 -5.88 6.95 -1.17
CA ASN A 76 -5.08 8.06 -0.63
C ASN A 76 -3.61 7.61 -0.42
N PRO A 77 -2.65 8.06 -1.23
CA PRO A 77 -1.24 7.73 -1.06
C PRO A 77 -0.55 8.68 -0.06
N GLY A 78 0.55 8.23 0.51
CA GLY A 78 1.45 9.03 1.34
C GLY A 78 2.89 8.51 1.29
N LEU A 79 3.82 9.30 1.82
CA LEU A 79 5.21 8.90 2.02
C LEU A 79 5.49 8.75 3.51
N MET A 80 6.31 7.76 3.86
CA MET A 80 6.93 7.62 5.18
C MET A 80 8.44 7.49 5.03
N THR A 81 9.21 7.93 6.04
CA THR A 81 10.63 7.56 6.15
C THR A 81 10.80 6.20 6.81
N ARG A 82 11.96 5.57 6.65
CA ARG A 82 12.31 4.29 7.30
C ARG A 82 12.17 4.36 8.83
N GLU A 83 12.47 5.49 9.47
CA GLU A 83 12.30 5.71 10.92
C GLU A 83 10.83 5.93 11.34
N GLN A 84 9.96 6.36 10.43
CA GLN A 84 8.51 6.42 10.68
C GLN A 84 7.90 5.03 10.59
N LEU A 85 8.31 4.23 9.59
CA LEU A 85 7.94 2.82 9.50
C LEU A 85 8.38 2.05 10.74
N GLN A 86 9.63 2.20 11.20
CA GLN A 86 10.11 1.49 12.39
C GLN A 86 9.26 1.72 13.65
N LYS A 87 8.73 2.94 13.84
CA LYS A 87 7.81 3.25 14.94
C LYS A 87 6.46 2.58 14.74
N TYR A 88 5.90 2.67 13.53
CA TYR A 88 4.64 2.01 13.17
C TYR A 88 4.70 0.49 13.35
N MET A 89 5.79 -0.17 12.93
CA MET A 89 5.96 -1.62 13.11
C MET A 89 6.12 -2.02 14.58
N VAL A 90 6.75 -1.19 15.42
CA VAL A 90 6.81 -1.43 16.88
C VAL A 90 5.44 -1.29 17.52
N GLU A 91 4.62 -0.32 17.10
CA GLU A 91 3.23 -0.16 17.55
C GLU A 91 2.38 -1.36 17.11
N LEU A 92 2.40 -1.72 15.83
CA LEU A 92 1.64 -2.85 15.26
C LEU A 92 2.00 -4.19 15.89
N VAL A 93 3.28 -4.51 16.05
CA VAL A 93 3.71 -5.78 16.70
C VAL A 93 3.33 -5.80 18.19
N THR A 94 3.20 -4.64 18.84
CA THR A 94 2.72 -4.57 20.23
C THR A 94 1.19 -4.77 20.31
N GLU A 95 0.44 -4.44 19.25
CA GLU A 95 -1.00 -4.76 19.11
C GLU A 95 -1.20 -6.27 18.85
N GLU A 96 -0.54 -6.82 17.83
CA GLU A 96 -0.79 -8.19 17.34
C GLU A 96 -0.05 -9.29 18.14
N LEU A 97 1.14 -8.98 18.69
CA LEU A 97 2.02 -9.93 19.38
C LEU A 97 2.37 -9.45 20.81
N PRO A 98 1.40 -9.51 21.76
CA PRO A 98 1.61 -9.15 23.17
C PRO A 98 2.86 -9.78 23.79
N GLU A 99 3.44 -9.09 24.78
CA GLU A 99 4.74 -9.45 25.38
C GLU A 99 4.79 -10.91 25.89
N GLU A 100 3.67 -11.44 26.38
CA GLU A 100 3.54 -12.83 26.81
C GLU A 100 3.75 -13.83 25.65
N LYS A 101 3.10 -13.60 24.49
CA LYS A 101 3.33 -14.37 23.26
C LYS A 101 4.78 -14.20 22.77
N MET A 102 5.32 -12.97 22.82
CA MET A 102 6.68 -12.66 22.38
C MET A 102 7.75 -13.41 23.21
N VAL A 103 7.57 -13.48 24.54
CA VAL A 103 8.43 -14.24 25.45
C VAL A 103 8.32 -15.75 25.23
N LEU A 104 7.12 -16.27 24.92
CA LEU A 104 6.94 -17.68 24.57
C LEU A 104 7.63 -18.00 23.22
N MET A 105 7.54 -17.13 22.23
CA MET A 105 8.19 -17.27 20.93
C MET A 105 9.73 -17.24 21.05
N ASP A 106 10.30 -16.22 21.72
CA ASP A 106 11.76 -16.12 21.96
C ASP A 106 12.31 -17.38 22.63
N ARG A 107 11.64 -17.85 23.70
CA ARG A 107 12.02 -19.07 24.42
C ARG A 107 11.91 -20.32 23.57
N SER A 108 10.87 -20.44 22.74
CA SER A 108 10.65 -21.61 21.89
C SER A 108 11.67 -21.70 20.76
N LEU A 109 11.90 -20.60 20.03
CA LEU A 109 12.90 -20.52 18.96
C LEU A 109 14.30 -20.89 19.46
N LYS A 110 14.65 -20.47 20.69
CA LYS A 110 15.92 -20.82 21.34
C LYS A 110 15.97 -22.27 21.84
N ALA A 111 14.88 -22.77 22.43
CA ALA A 111 14.82 -24.13 22.97
C ALA A 111 14.89 -25.21 21.87
N PHE A 112 14.29 -24.96 20.71
CA PHE A 112 14.38 -25.84 19.53
C PHE A 112 15.63 -25.60 18.68
N GLY A 113 16.47 -24.60 19.02
CA GLY A 113 17.71 -24.30 18.32
C GLY A 113 17.55 -23.63 16.95
N PHE A 114 16.36 -23.13 16.62
CA PHE A 114 16.10 -22.36 15.39
C PHE A 114 16.85 -21.02 15.37
N VAL A 115 17.14 -20.44 16.54
CA VAL A 115 17.99 -19.25 16.70
C VAL A 115 19.05 -19.45 17.79
N PRO A 116 20.19 -18.76 17.73
CA PRO A 116 21.17 -18.77 18.81
C PRO A 116 20.57 -18.31 20.14
N ALA A 117 20.94 -18.95 21.26
CA ALA A 117 20.47 -18.57 22.59
C ALA A 117 20.80 -17.11 22.97
N THR A 118 21.84 -16.53 22.36
CA THR A 118 22.27 -15.13 22.51
C THR A 118 21.52 -14.13 21.63
N MET A 119 20.64 -14.57 20.71
CA MET A 119 19.88 -13.67 19.84
C MET A 119 18.82 -12.90 20.63
N LEU A 120 18.61 -11.63 20.28
CA LEU A 120 17.54 -10.79 20.80
C LEU A 120 16.37 -10.81 19.82
N VAL A 121 15.49 -11.82 19.92
CA VAL A 121 14.48 -12.12 18.87
C VAL A 121 13.59 -10.91 18.58
N LYS A 122 13.05 -10.23 19.60
CA LYS A 122 12.19 -9.05 19.42
C LYS A 122 12.90 -7.93 18.62
N PRO A 123 14.07 -7.40 19.04
CA PRO A 123 14.85 -6.46 18.21
C PRO A 123 15.18 -6.94 16.79
N THR A 124 15.60 -8.20 16.62
CA THR A 124 15.91 -8.76 15.30
C THR A 124 14.69 -8.76 14.38
N LEU A 125 13.53 -9.18 14.89
CA LEU A 125 12.28 -9.20 14.15
C LEU A 125 11.83 -7.79 13.74
N MET A 126 12.04 -6.77 14.61
CA MET A 126 11.68 -5.38 14.28
C MET A 126 12.61 -4.78 13.22
N SER A 127 13.89 -5.17 13.21
CA SER A 127 14.81 -4.77 12.13
C SER A 127 14.33 -5.33 10.80
N LEU A 128 14.16 -6.66 10.71
CA LEU A 128 13.76 -7.38 9.49
C LEU A 128 12.45 -6.85 8.89
N TYR A 129 11.36 -6.80 9.67
CA TYR A 129 10.08 -6.27 9.20
C TYR A 129 10.15 -4.77 8.83
N SER A 130 11.12 -4.02 9.33
CA SER A 130 11.32 -2.62 8.93
C SER A 130 12.21 -2.45 7.70
N GLU A 131 13.00 -3.45 7.31
CA GLU A 131 13.97 -3.38 6.21
C GLU A 131 13.36 -3.75 4.85
N GLU A 132 12.49 -4.76 4.80
CA GLU A 132 12.02 -5.33 3.52
C GLU A 132 10.82 -4.60 2.89
N VAL A 133 10.11 -3.76 3.65
CA VAL A 133 8.91 -3.04 3.20
C VAL A 133 9.30 -1.86 2.28
N ALA A 134 8.93 -1.93 1.00
CA ALA A 134 9.03 -0.80 0.06
C ALA A 134 7.79 0.13 0.10
N GLY A 135 6.64 -0.43 0.47
CA GLY A 135 5.38 0.26 0.72
C GLY A 135 4.40 -0.67 1.44
N PHE A 136 3.28 -0.15 1.91
CA PHE A 136 2.19 -0.92 2.50
C PHE A 136 0.84 -0.20 2.39
N TYR A 137 -0.22 -0.97 2.16
CA TYR A 137 -1.61 -0.58 2.34
C TYR A 137 -2.03 -0.78 3.80
N HIS A 138 -2.83 0.13 4.35
CA HIS A 138 -3.31 0.04 5.73
C HIS A 138 -4.84 -0.15 5.82
N PRO A 139 -5.34 -1.38 6.06
CA PRO A 139 -6.77 -1.71 6.00
C PRO A 139 -7.67 -0.93 6.97
N LYS A 140 -7.15 -0.55 8.15
CA LYS A 140 -7.88 0.28 9.14
C LYS A 140 -8.06 1.74 8.68
N THR A 141 -7.17 2.28 7.84
CA THR A 141 -7.21 3.71 7.41
C THR A 141 -7.42 3.94 5.91
N LYS A 142 -7.45 2.87 5.11
CA LYS A 142 -7.66 2.86 3.65
C LYS A 142 -6.64 3.73 2.87
N LYS A 143 -5.41 3.82 3.38
CA LYS A 143 -4.28 4.56 2.79
C LYS A 143 -3.19 3.62 2.29
N ILE A 144 -2.44 4.07 1.28
CA ILE A 144 -1.16 3.49 0.86
C ILE A 144 -0.03 4.38 1.38
N PHE A 145 1.02 3.80 1.92
CA PHE A 145 2.27 4.49 2.22
C PHE A 145 3.40 3.84 1.42
N LEU A 146 4.17 4.64 0.69
CA LEU A 146 5.47 4.19 0.15
C LEU A 146 6.60 4.69 1.05
N ILE A 147 7.66 3.91 1.18
CA ILE A 147 8.80 4.27 2.02
C ILE A 147 9.82 5.05 1.18
N LYS A 148 10.09 6.30 1.56
CA LYS A 148 11.27 7.03 1.09
C LYS A 148 12.46 6.62 1.96
N GLU A 149 13.50 6.11 1.32
CA GLU A 149 14.78 5.89 1.99
C GLU A 149 15.49 7.21 2.33
N ALA A 150 16.47 7.13 3.23
CA ALA A 150 17.45 8.18 3.44
C ALA A 150 18.67 7.98 2.53
N ASP A 151 19.53 8.99 2.44
CA ASP A 151 20.73 9.06 1.58
C ASP A 151 21.87 8.09 2.01
N LYS A 152 21.53 6.90 2.49
CA LYS A 152 22.43 5.85 2.99
C LYS A 152 22.09 4.53 2.30
N PRO A 153 23.06 3.84 1.70
CA PRO A 153 22.81 2.55 1.05
C PRO A 153 22.36 1.50 2.07
N GLN A 154 21.13 1.02 1.91
CA GLN A 154 20.56 -0.07 2.69
C GLN A 154 21.24 -1.42 2.35
N PRO A 155 21.22 -2.41 3.26
CA PRO A 155 21.48 -3.79 2.88
C PRO A 155 20.43 -4.27 1.85
N ARG A 156 20.80 -5.20 0.96
CA ARG A 156 19.88 -5.74 -0.05
C ARG A 156 18.85 -6.68 0.59
N GLY A 157 17.66 -6.16 0.88
CA GLY A 157 16.46 -6.99 1.12
C GLY A 157 16.00 -7.73 -0.13
N PHE A 158 14.98 -8.60 0.01
CA PHE A 158 14.49 -9.49 -1.06
C PHE A 158 14.27 -8.81 -2.43
N LEU A 159 13.59 -7.65 -2.47
CA LEU A 159 13.35 -6.90 -3.71
C LEU A 159 14.66 -6.44 -4.37
N GLY A 160 15.64 -5.98 -3.59
CA GLY A 160 16.97 -5.58 -4.09
C GLY A 160 17.86 -6.76 -4.52
N ALA A 161 17.50 -7.99 -4.16
CA ALA A 161 18.10 -9.21 -4.71
C ALA A 161 17.44 -9.64 -6.04
N LEU A 162 16.15 -9.33 -6.23
CA LEU A 162 15.39 -9.68 -7.44
C LEU A 162 15.55 -8.65 -8.57
N PHE A 163 15.65 -7.36 -8.24
CA PHE A 163 15.68 -6.24 -9.19
C PHE A 163 17.02 -5.48 -9.26
N GLY A 164 17.89 -5.63 -8.23
CA GLY A 164 19.23 -5.03 -8.19
C GLY A 164 19.42 -3.96 -7.10
N PRO A 165 20.61 -3.34 -7.01
CA PRO A 165 20.87 -2.29 -6.03
C PRO A 165 20.09 -1.00 -6.37
N PRO A 166 19.23 -0.49 -5.48
CA PRO A 166 18.44 0.72 -5.74
C PRO A 166 19.30 2.00 -5.60
N PRO A 167 19.01 3.07 -6.36
CA PRO A 167 19.38 4.44 -6.00
C PRO A 167 18.52 4.97 -4.83
N ASP A 168 18.91 6.10 -4.24
CA ASP A 168 18.31 6.67 -3.01
C ASP A 168 16.79 6.96 -3.10
N PHE A 169 16.25 7.08 -4.32
CA PHE A 169 14.84 6.88 -4.60
C PHE A 169 14.67 6.08 -5.90
N ASP A 170 14.58 4.76 -5.79
CA ASP A 170 14.32 3.88 -6.92
C ASP A 170 12.88 4.03 -7.43
N LYS A 171 12.73 4.87 -8.46
CA LYS A 171 11.45 5.12 -9.15
C LYS A 171 10.80 3.83 -9.66
N ASP A 172 11.57 2.82 -10.05
CA ASP A 172 11.05 1.59 -10.65
C ASP A 172 10.53 0.65 -9.55
N THR A 173 11.29 0.46 -8.46
CA THR A 173 10.80 -0.22 -7.25
C THR A 173 9.57 0.49 -6.67
N GLN A 174 9.55 1.82 -6.61
CA GLN A 174 8.41 2.60 -6.09
C GLN A 174 7.16 2.48 -6.99
N LYS A 175 7.35 2.44 -8.32
CA LYS A 175 6.26 2.18 -9.29
C LYS A 175 5.64 0.81 -9.10
N VAL A 176 6.44 -0.25 -8.98
CA VAL A 176 5.91 -1.62 -8.85
C VAL A 176 5.34 -1.89 -7.44
N ALA A 177 5.94 -1.35 -6.38
CA ALA A 177 5.37 -1.39 -5.04
C ALA A 177 4.01 -0.68 -4.97
N LEU A 178 3.85 0.48 -5.60
CA LEU A 178 2.55 1.16 -5.67
C LEU A 178 1.50 0.34 -6.45
N ALA A 179 1.91 -0.44 -7.46
CA ALA A 179 1.01 -1.36 -8.16
C ALA A 179 0.56 -2.54 -7.26
N HIS A 180 1.46 -3.06 -6.40
CA HIS A 180 1.13 -4.05 -5.35
C HIS A 180 0.11 -3.49 -4.35
N GLU A 181 0.40 -2.33 -3.74
CA GLU A 181 -0.48 -1.72 -2.74
C GLU A 181 -1.84 -1.26 -3.31
N MET A 182 -1.88 -0.90 -4.60
CA MET A 182 -3.14 -0.64 -5.29
C MET A 182 -3.96 -1.91 -5.58
N ALA A 183 -3.31 -3.08 -5.72
CA ALA A 183 -4.02 -4.34 -5.82
C ALA A 183 -4.68 -4.72 -4.47
N HIS A 184 -3.99 -4.47 -3.35
CA HIS A 184 -4.55 -4.59 -2.00
C HIS A 184 -5.71 -3.63 -1.76
N ALA A 185 -5.53 -2.33 -2.06
CA ALA A 185 -6.58 -1.34 -1.92
C ALA A 185 -7.82 -1.64 -2.81
N LEU A 186 -7.62 -2.21 -3.99
CA LEU A 186 -8.71 -2.63 -4.87
C LEU A 186 -9.40 -3.91 -4.36
N ALA A 187 -8.66 -4.87 -3.82
CA ALA A 187 -9.21 -6.08 -3.23
C ALA A 187 -10.08 -5.74 -2.02
N ASP A 188 -9.57 -4.93 -1.08
CA ASP A 188 -10.29 -4.45 0.09
C ASP A 188 -11.60 -3.73 -0.27
N GLN A 189 -11.56 -2.82 -1.26
CA GLN A 189 -12.78 -2.15 -1.72
C GLN A 189 -13.85 -3.13 -2.24
N HIS A 190 -13.51 -4.32 -2.75
CA HIS A 190 -14.49 -5.29 -3.26
C HIS A 190 -14.87 -6.39 -2.28
N PHE A 191 -13.95 -6.84 -1.43
CA PHE A 191 -14.09 -8.08 -0.65
C PHE A 191 -14.00 -7.88 0.88
N ASP A 192 -13.69 -6.67 1.37
CA ASP A 192 -13.51 -6.33 2.79
C ASP A 192 -12.52 -7.25 3.51
N LEU A 193 -11.22 -6.98 3.34
CA LEU A 193 -10.17 -7.87 3.85
C LEU A 193 -10.20 -8.00 5.38
N ASN A 194 -10.67 -6.98 6.10
CA ASN A 194 -10.85 -7.05 7.56
C ASN A 194 -11.88 -8.11 7.95
N ALA A 195 -12.96 -8.26 7.17
CA ALA A 195 -14.02 -9.23 7.44
C ALA A 195 -13.60 -10.67 7.06
N LEU A 196 -12.71 -10.82 6.08
CA LEU A 196 -12.12 -12.12 5.72
C LEU A 196 -11.07 -12.57 6.75
N ASP A 197 -10.20 -11.66 7.20
CA ASP A 197 -9.20 -11.89 8.24
C ASP A 197 -9.84 -12.34 9.57
N GLU A 198 -10.79 -11.55 10.10
CA GLU A 198 -11.58 -11.87 11.30
C GLU A 198 -12.36 -13.21 11.18
N ALA A 199 -12.70 -13.65 9.96
CA ALA A 199 -13.34 -14.94 9.70
C ALA A 199 -12.36 -16.13 9.60
N THR A 200 -11.05 -15.89 9.56
CA THR A 200 -10.00 -16.93 9.48
C THR A 200 -9.06 -16.98 10.69
N LYS A 201 -9.04 -15.94 11.55
CA LYS A 201 -8.13 -15.78 12.71
C LYS A 201 -7.95 -16.97 13.66
N ASP A 202 -8.95 -17.86 13.76
CA ASP A 202 -8.96 -19.02 14.66
C ASP A 202 -8.50 -20.33 13.96
N ASP A 203 -8.11 -20.26 12.68
CA ASP A 203 -7.65 -21.36 11.83
C ASP A 203 -6.42 -20.92 11.00
N GLU A 204 -5.23 -21.36 11.41
CA GLU A 204 -3.95 -20.94 10.81
C GLU A 204 -3.82 -21.38 9.34
N ASP A 205 -4.34 -22.55 8.95
CA ASP A 205 -4.29 -23.04 7.57
C ASP A 205 -5.19 -22.18 6.66
N MET A 206 -6.39 -21.82 7.12
CA MET A 206 -7.30 -20.92 6.41
C MET A 206 -6.75 -19.50 6.30
N ALA A 207 -6.14 -18.96 7.37
CA ALA A 207 -5.50 -17.65 7.35
C ALA A 207 -4.33 -17.60 6.36
N MET A 208 -3.47 -18.63 6.34
CA MET A 208 -2.39 -18.74 5.36
C MET A 208 -2.91 -18.87 3.92
N ALA A 209 -3.99 -19.65 3.70
CA ALA A 209 -4.61 -19.78 2.38
C ALA A 209 -5.19 -18.45 1.87
N LEU A 210 -5.84 -17.68 2.75
CA LEU A 210 -6.36 -16.35 2.45
C LEU A 210 -5.22 -15.37 2.08
N ALA A 211 -4.18 -15.30 2.92
CA ALA A 211 -3.02 -14.44 2.69
C ALA A 211 -2.29 -14.78 1.38
N ALA A 212 -2.13 -16.07 1.06
CA ALA A 212 -1.49 -16.52 -0.18
C ALA A 212 -2.25 -16.07 -1.44
N VAL A 213 -3.59 -16.00 -1.40
CA VAL A 213 -4.40 -15.45 -2.51
C VAL A 213 -4.22 -13.95 -2.62
N ILE A 214 -4.30 -13.21 -1.50
CA ILE A 214 -4.21 -11.74 -1.46
C ILE A 214 -2.84 -11.25 -1.93
N GLU A 215 -1.75 -11.74 -1.32
CA GLU A 215 -0.38 -11.36 -1.69
C GLU A 215 0.03 -11.91 -3.05
N GLY A 216 -0.44 -13.10 -3.43
CA GLY A 216 -0.19 -13.68 -4.75
C GLY A 216 -0.81 -12.85 -5.88
N GLU A 217 -2.04 -12.37 -5.71
CA GLU A 217 -2.72 -11.53 -6.70
C GLU A 217 -2.09 -10.13 -6.79
N ALA A 218 -1.68 -9.54 -5.66
CA ALA A 218 -0.93 -8.28 -5.63
C ALA A 218 0.45 -8.42 -6.30
N THR A 219 1.16 -9.52 -6.03
CA THR A 219 2.44 -9.86 -6.67
C THR A 219 2.30 -10.02 -8.18
N LEU A 220 1.21 -10.63 -8.67
CA LEU A 220 0.93 -10.75 -10.10
C LEU A 220 0.66 -9.39 -10.76
N VAL A 221 0.00 -8.45 -10.08
CA VAL A 221 -0.17 -7.06 -10.55
C VAL A 221 1.18 -6.34 -10.59
N MET A 222 2.00 -6.47 -9.54
CA MET A 222 3.36 -5.92 -9.46
C MET A 222 4.23 -6.41 -10.63
N MET A 223 4.27 -7.73 -10.87
CA MET A 223 5.01 -8.34 -11.98
C MET A 223 4.47 -7.92 -13.34
N ALA A 224 3.15 -7.85 -13.51
CA ALA A 224 2.54 -7.40 -14.76
C ALA A 224 2.93 -5.95 -15.10
N GLU A 225 3.09 -5.08 -14.10
CA GLU A 225 3.56 -3.71 -14.32
C GLU A 225 5.06 -3.63 -14.65
N GLY A 226 5.92 -4.32 -13.89
CA GLY A 226 7.35 -4.36 -14.19
C GLY A 226 7.64 -4.92 -15.60
N MET A 227 6.84 -5.89 -16.06
CA MET A 227 6.89 -6.37 -17.43
C MET A 227 6.24 -5.41 -18.45
N ARG A 228 5.44 -4.42 -18.05
CA ARG A 228 4.73 -3.51 -18.97
C ARG A 228 5.66 -2.49 -19.62
N GLU A 229 6.73 -2.07 -18.93
CA GLU A 229 7.78 -1.23 -19.52
C GLU A 229 8.59 -2.00 -20.58
N GLY A 230 8.81 -3.30 -20.37
CA GLY A 230 9.42 -4.23 -21.35
C GLY A 230 8.45 -4.85 -22.38
N GLY A 231 7.15 -4.52 -22.33
CA GLY A 231 6.11 -5.07 -23.21
C GLY A 231 5.59 -6.49 -22.87
N GLY A 232 6.16 -7.17 -21.88
CA GLY A 232 5.79 -8.51 -21.43
C GLY A 232 4.45 -8.64 -20.70
N ALA A 233 3.81 -7.54 -20.27
CA ALA A 233 2.51 -7.57 -19.59
C ALA A 233 1.41 -8.32 -20.38
N GLN A 234 1.46 -8.29 -21.71
CA GLN A 234 0.54 -9.06 -22.55
C GLN A 234 0.81 -10.58 -22.53
N ALA A 235 1.99 -11.04 -22.10
CA ALA A 235 2.30 -12.47 -21.99
C ALA A 235 1.67 -13.06 -20.72
N VAL A 236 1.81 -12.37 -19.57
CA VAL A 236 1.17 -12.77 -18.29
C VAL A 236 -0.35 -12.84 -18.45
N LEU A 237 -0.97 -11.80 -19.03
CA LEU A 237 -2.42 -11.78 -19.30
C LEU A 237 -2.88 -12.74 -20.42
N LYS A 238 -1.95 -13.40 -21.13
CA LYS A 238 -2.25 -14.46 -22.13
C LYS A 238 -1.87 -15.86 -21.65
N MET A 239 -1.24 -16.01 -20.49
CA MET A 239 -1.16 -17.28 -19.77
C MET A 239 -2.57 -17.66 -19.31
N SER A 240 -3.28 -18.32 -20.22
CA SER A 240 -4.62 -18.86 -19.97
C SER A 240 -4.53 -19.98 -18.94
N PRO A 241 -5.56 -20.19 -18.11
CA PRO A 241 -5.61 -21.31 -17.16
C PRO A 241 -5.80 -22.62 -17.95
N GLN A 242 -4.69 -23.19 -18.42
CA GLN A 242 -4.65 -24.47 -19.14
C GLN A 242 -4.28 -25.65 -18.22
N TYR A 243 -4.20 -25.39 -16.91
CA TYR A 243 -3.95 -26.38 -15.85
C TYR A 243 -4.88 -26.11 -14.66
N VAL A 244 -6.03 -26.77 -14.70
CA VAL A 244 -6.92 -27.11 -13.58
C VAL A 244 -7.29 -28.57 -13.77
#